data_AF-A0A6V8EZF2-F1
#
_entry.id   AF-A0A6V8EZF2-F1
#
_cell.length_a   1.000
_cell.length_b   1.000
_cell.length_c   1.000
_cell.angle_alpha   90.00
_cell.angle_beta   90.00
_cell.angle_gamma   90.00
#
_symmetry.space_group_name_H-M   'P 1'
#
loop_
_entity.id
_entity.type
_entity.pdbx_description
1 polymer ?
#
loop_
_entity_poly.entity_id
_entity_poly.type
_entity_poly.pdbx_seq_one_letter_code
_entity_poly.pdbx_strand_id
1 'polypeptide(L)'
;MHKRVYTHMLRASCITHLFNEGINPNSIQRHARHRDFAQTMTYNRPTQQQMKVDIEKVFSKKSDLNDEDRMKVVFDKYVRGEITNTELQALLEMIRPKQLKHRGEFSGYA
;
A
#
# COMPACT_ATOMS: atom_id res chain seq x y z
N MET A 1 32.28 -25.45 2.61
CA MET A 1 31.86 -25.81 1.24
C MET A 1 31.58 -24.53 0.46
N HIS A 2 32.49 -24.09 -0.42
CA HIS A 2 32.31 -22.83 -1.17
C HIS A 2 31.33 -23.02 -2.34
N LYS A 3 30.21 -22.29 -2.33
CA LYS A 3 29.30 -22.23 -3.48
C LYS A 3 30.01 -21.53 -4.64
N ARG A 4 30.13 -22.20 -5.78
CA ARG A 4 30.64 -21.59 -7.02
C ARG A 4 29.62 -20.58 -7.51
N VAL A 5 29.98 -19.29 -7.47
CA VAL A 5 29.18 -18.21 -8.05
C VAL A 5 29.66 -18.02 -9.49
N TYR A 6 28.76 -18.21 -10.44
CA TYR A 6 29.05 -17.95 -11.84
C TYR A 6 28.54 -16.56 -12.22
N THR A 7 29.23 -15.89 -13.15
CA THR A 7 28.90 -14.52 -13.58
C THR A 7 27.44 -14.37 -14.05
N HIS A 8 26.87 -15.43 -14.65
CA HIS A 8 25.46 -15.43 -15.08
C HIS A 8 24.48 -15.40 -13.90
N MET A 9 24.86 -15.89 -12.72
CA MET A 9 24.02 -15.81 -11.52
C MET A 9 23.92 -14.39 -10.98
N LEU A 10 24.99 -13.59 -11.05
CA LEU A 10 24.97 -12.19 -10.63
C LEU A 10 23.98 -11.37 -11.48
N ARG A 11 23.99 -11.60 -12.79
CA ARG A 11 23.05 -10.97 -13.71
C ARG A 11 21.60 -11.36 -13.40
N ALA A 12 21.34 -12.66 -13.20
CA ALA A 12 20.02 -13.14 -12.81
C ALA A 12 19.53 -12.50 -11.50
N SER A 13 20.37 -12.50 -10.46
CA SER A 13 20.06 -11.88 -9.17
C SER A 13 19.78 -10.39 -9.29
N CYS A 14 20.55 -9.66 -10.11
CA CYS A 14 20.33 -8.25 -10.36
C CYS A 14 18.97 -8.00 -11.03
N ILE A 15 18.64 -8.76 -12.08
CA ILE A 15 17.36 -8.65 -12.78
C ILE A 15 16.20 -8.95 -11.82
N THR A 16 16.28 -10.03 -11.04
CA THR A 16 15.28 -10.37 -10.03
C THR A 16 15.12 -9.27 -8.98
N HIS A 17 16.21 -8.70 -8.49
CA HIS A 17 16.16 -7.63 -7.51
C HIS A 17 15.46 -6.38 -8.08
N LEU A 18 15.77 -5.98 -9.31
CA LEU A 18 15.10 -4.85 -9.97
C LEU A 18 13.59 -5.07 -10.12
N PHE A 19 13.15 -6.30 -10.39
CA PHE A 19 11.72 -6.63 -10.41
C PHE A 19 11.07 -6.48 -9.03
N ASN A 20 11.72 -6.95 -7.98
CA ASN A 20 11.20 -6.87 -6.61
C ASN A 20 11.11 -5.41 -6.10
N GLU A 21 12.00 -4.53 -6.56
CA GLU A 21 11.93 -3.09 -6.29
C GLU A 21 10.84 -2.36 -7.11
N GLY A 22 10.09 -3.08 -7.95
CA GLY A 22 9.01 -2.51 -8.75
C GLY A 22 9.50 -1.64 -9.91
N ILE A 23 10.74 -1.81 -10.37
CA ILE A 23 11.28 -1.08 -11.52
C ILE A 23 10.53 -1.51 -12.80
N ASN A 24 10.30 -0.57 -13.71
CA ASN A 24 9.60 -0.82 -14.96
C ASN A 24 10.25 -1.97 -15.76
N PRO A 25 9.49 -3.02 -16.15
CA PRO A 25 10.02 -4.18 -16.89
C PRO A 25 10.74 -3.81 -18.19
N ASN A 26 10.32 -2.75 -18.89
CA ASN A 26 10.99 -2.28 -20.11
C ASN A 26 12.38 -1.70 -19.82
N SER A 27 12.53 -1.00 -18.69
CA SER A 27 13.83 -0.49 -18.24
C SER A 27 14.76 -1.63 -17.86
N ILE A 28 14.23 -2.65 -17.18
CA ILE A 28 14.97 -3.87 -16.82
C ILE A 28 15.41 -4.61 -18.10
N GLN A 29 14.53 -4.76 -19.09
CA GLN A 29 14.86 -5.39 -20.37
C GLN A 29 16.02 -4.67 -21.07
N ARG A 30 15.96 -3.34 -21.15
CA ARG A 30 17.03 -2.52 -21.76
C ARG A 30 18.34 -2.63 -20.97
N HIS A 31 18.26 -2.59 -19.64
CA HIS A 31 19.42 -2.78 -18.77
C HIS A 31 20.07 -4.16 -18.98
N ALA A 32 19.25 -5.21 -19.04
CA ALA A 32 19.69 -6.58 -19.31
C ALA A 32 20.10 -6.81 -20.78
N ARG A 33 19.78 -5.91 -21.70
CA ARG A 33 19.99 -6.09 -23.16
C ARG A 33 19.33 -7.37 -23.71
N HIS A 34 18.16 -7.74 -23.18
CA HIS A 34 17.39 -8.84 -23.74
C HIS A 34 16.68 -8.38 -25.02
N ARG A 35 16.85 -9.15 -26.10
CA ARG A 35 16.18 -8.89 -27.38
C ARG A 35 14.67 -9.09 -27.27
N ASP A 36 14.28 -10.09 -26.49
CA ASP A 36 12.89 -10.46 -26.29
C ASP A 36 12.44 -10.12 -24.86
N PHE A 37 11.24 -9.57 -24.74
CA PHE A 37 10.63 -9.24 -23.46
C PHE A 37 10.35 -10.50 -22.64
N ALA A 38 9.97 -11.61 -23.29
CA ALA A 38 9.67 -12.87 -22.61
C ALA A 38 10.88 -13.41 -21.81
N GLN A 39 12.10 -13.20 -22.31
CA GLN A 39 13.33 -13.57 -21.60
C GLN A 39 13.48 -12.80 -20.28
N THR A 40 13.14 -11.53 -20.27
CA THR A 40 13.19 -10.69 -19.06
C THR A 40 12.11 -11.11 -18.07
N MET A 41 10.91 -11.41 -18.55
CA MET A 41 9.78 -11.83 -17.72
C MET A 41 9.97 -13.21 -17.08
N THR A 42 10.92 -14.01 -17.55
CA THR A 42 11.27 -15.29 -16.91
C THR A 42 11.69 -15.13 -15.45
N TYR A 43 12.26 -13.97 -15.10
CA TYR A 43 12.70 -13.62 -13.75
C TYR A 43 11.58 -13.04 -12.87
N ASN A 44 10.46 -12.61 -13.46
CA ASN A 44 9.33 -12.06 -12.73
C ASN A 44 8.40 -13.19 -12.25
N ARG A 45 8.78 -13.83 -11.14
CA ARG A 45 8.04 -14.93 -10.51
C ARG A 45 7.72 -14.59 -9.05
N PRO A 46 6.80 -13.64 -8.81
CA PRO A 46 6.41 -13.31 -7.45
C PRO A 46 5.71 -14.51 -6.82
N THR A 47 5.90 -14.69 -5.51
CA THR A 47 5.12 -15.67 -4.74
C THR A 47 3.68 -15.19 -4.60
N GLN A 48 2.74 -16.09 -4.30
CA GLN A 48 1.34 -15.69 -4.04
C GLN A 48 1.24 -14.65 -2.92
N GLN A 49 2.09 -14.77 -1.89
CA GLN A 49 2.17 -13.80 -0.80
C GLN A 49 2.62 -12.42 -1.30
N GLN A 50 3.66 -12.38 -2.14
CA GLN A 50 4.12 -11.11 -2.73
C GLN A 50 3.06 -10.48 -3.62
N MET A 51 2.39 -11.29 -4.46
CA MET A 51 1.28 -10.81 -5.29
C MET A 51 0.17 -10.20 -4.46
N LYS A 52 -0.20 -10.82 -3.33
CA LYS A 52 -1.19 -10.28 -2.40
C LYS A 52 -0.76 -8.90 -1.88
N VAL A 53 0.47 -8.78 -1.39
CA VAL A 53 1.01 -7.51 -0.87
C VAL A 53 1.06 -6.43 -1.96
N ASP A 54 1.47 -6.79 -3.18
CA ASP A 54 1.55 -5.85 -4.30
C ASP A 54 0.15 -5.36 -4.72
N ILE A 55 -0.83 -6.27 -4.77
CA ILE A 55 -2.23 -5.96 -5.05
C ILE A 55 -2.80 -5.06 -3.94
N GLU A 56 -2.62 -5.41 -2.67
CA GLU A 56 -3.01 -4.57 -1.53
C GLU A 56 -2.35 -3.18 -1.65
N LYS A 57 -1.05 -3.08 -1.91
CA LYS A 57 -0.37 -1.79 -2.08
C LYS A 57 -0.96 -0.93 -3.21
N VAL A 58 -1.37 -1.53 -4.32
CA VAL A 58 -1.94 -0.81 -5.48
C VAL A 58 -3.40 -0.42 -5.23
N PHE A 59 -4.18 -1.33 -4.63
CA PHE A 59 -5.63 -1.21 -4.51
C PHE A 59 -6.12 -0.71 -3.14
N SER A 60 -5.30 -0.71 -2.08
CA SER A 60 -5.58 -0.08 -0.77
C SER A 60 -5.55 1.45 -0.83
N LYS A 61 -6.02 2.04 -1.94
CA LYS A 61 -6.19 3.49 -2.07
C LYS A 61 -7.43 3.95 -1.30
N LYS A 62 -7.17 4.64 -0.19
CA LYS A 62 -8.00 5.64 0.53
C LYS A 62 -9.28 5.17 1.26
N SER A 63 -9.87 4.02 0.96
CA SER A 63 -11.08 3.56 1.65
C SER A 63 -10.82 2.83 2.97
N ASP A 64 -9.61 2.31 3.17
CA ASP A 64 -9.30 1.39 4.27
C ASP A 64 -8.43 2.03 5.36
N LEU A 65 -8.36 3.37 5.41
CA LEU A 65 -7.79 4.02 6.58
C LEU A 65 -8.75 3.76 7.73
N ASN A 66 -8.25 3.12 8.79
CA ASN A 66 -8.95 3.04 10.06
C ASN A 66 -9.30 4.47 10.49
N ASP A 67 -10.42 4.66 11.19
CA ASP A 67 -10.90 6.00 11.56
C ASP A 67 -9.80 6.81 12.29
N GLU A 68 -8.94 6.12 13.04
CA GLU A 68 -7.76 6.69 13.69
C GLU A 68 -6.72 7.27 12.70
N ASP A 69 -6.42 6.58 11.61
CA ASP A 69 -5.47 7.05 10.60
C ASP A 69 -6.07 8.17 9.75
N ARG A 70 -7.40 8.16 9.55
CA ARG A 70 -8.11 9.27 8.91
C ARG A 70 -8.03 10.52 9.78
N MET A 71 -8.18 10.40 11.10
CA MET A 71 -8.01 11.52 12.03
C MET A 71 -6.59 12.08 12.01
N LYS A 72 -5.57 11.20 12.00
CA LYS A 72 -4.15 11.63 11.89
C LYS A 72 -3.91 12.43 10.62
N VAL A 73 -4.38 11.96 9.47
CA VAL A 73 -4.23 12.68 8.18
C VAL A 73 -4.93 14.03 8.20
N VAL A 74 -6.14 14.11 8.78
CA VAL A 74 -6.88 15.38 8.88
C VAL A 74 -6.14 16.36 9.81
N PHE A 75 -5.61 15.89 10.94
CA PHE A 75 -4.84 16.71 11.87
C PHE A 75 -3.53 17.21 11.25
N ASP A 76 -2.81 16.35 10.52
CA ASP A 76 -1.59 16.72 9.82
C ASP A 76 -1.83 17.85 8.80
N LYS A 77 -2.96 17.80 8.08
CA LYS A 77 -3.37 18.86 7.15
C LYS A 77 -3.68 20.17 7.85
N TYR A 78 -4.27 20.13 9.04
CA TYR A 78 -4.52 21.33 9.85
C TYR A 78 -3.22 21.97 10.32
N VAL A 79 -2.27 21.17 10.82
CA VAL A 79 -0.94 21.66 11.24
C VAL A 79 -0.18 22.30 10.08
N ARG A 80 -0.33 21.77 8.87
CA ARG A 80 0.26 22.33 7.64
C ARG A 80 -0.45 23.60 7.14
N GLY A 81 -1.58 23.99 7.73
CA GLY A 81 -2.38 25.13 7.29
C GLY A 81 -3.16 24.89 5.99
N GLU A 82 -3.29 23.62 5.56
CA GLU A 82 -4.04 23.25 4.34
C GLU A 82 -5.56 23.29 4.56
N ILE A 83 -6.02 23.20 5.81
CA ILE A 83 -7.43 23.27 6.21
C ILE A 83 -7.62 24.24 7.38
N THR A 84 -8.77 24.89 7.39
CA THR A 84 -9.20 25.79 8.46
C THR A 84 -9.73 25.02 9.66
N ASN A 85 -9.82 25.70 10.82
CA ASN A 85 -10.35 25.08 12.05
C ASN A 85 -11.82 24.62 11.89
N THR A 86 -12.62 25.35 11.11
CA THR A 86 -14.00 24.98 10.79
C THR A 86 -14.07 23.71 9.93
N GLU A 87 -13.15 23.56 8.96
CA GLU A 87 -13.07 22.37 8.12
C GLU A 87 -12.57 21.15 8.89
N LEU A 88 -11.62 21.35 9.81
CA LEU A 88 -11.16 20.32 10.74
C LEU A 88 -12.33 19.73 11.55
N GLN A 89 -13.14 20.57 12.18
CA GLN A 89 -14.29 20.12 12.98
C GLN A 89 -15.30 19.33 12.15
N ALA A 90 -15.64 19.81 10.95
CA ALA A 90 -16.57 19.11 10.06
C ALA A 90 -16.01 17.73 9.63
N LEU A 91 -14.71 17.65 9.33
CA LEU A 91 -14.06 16.40 8.95
C LEU A 91 -13.99 15.40 10.11
N LEU A 92 -13.72 15.85 11.34
CA LEU A 92 -13.69 14.99 12.51
C LEU A 92 -15.07 14.44 12.89
N GLU A 93 -16.14 15.24 12.79
CA GLU A 93 -17.51 14.80 13.02
C GLU A 93 -17.98 13.75 12.01
N MET A 94 -17.51 13.82 10.75
CA MET A 94 -17.80 12.80 9.74
C MET A 94 -17.09 11.46 10.01
N ILE A 95 -15.95 11.49 10.70
CA ILE A 95 -15.17 10.28 11.03
C ILE A 95 -15.67 9.65 12.34
N ARG A 96 -16.28 10.43 13.24
CA ARG A 96 -16.74 9.93 14.54
C ARG A 96 -17.88 8.90 14.35
N PRO A 97 -17.79 7.69 14.94
CA PRO A 97 -18.86 6.71 14.86
C PRO A 97 -20.13 7.28 15.54
N LYS A 98 -21.27 7.23 14.83
CA LYS A 98 -22.56 7.67 15.38
C LYS A 98 -22.88 6.83 16.60
N GLN A 99 -22.84 7.45 17.79
CA GLN A 99 -23.27 6.79 19.01
C GLN A 99 -24.75 6.44 18.86
N LEU A 100 -25.07 5.15 18.90
CA LEU A 100 -26.45 4.67 18.99
C LEU A 100 -27.03 5.27 20.27
N LYS A 101 -28.08 6.09 20.13
CA LYS A 101 -28.78 6.68 21.28
C LYS A 101 -29.15 5.55 22.23
N HIS A 102 -28.68 5.64 23.48
CA HIS A 102 -29.04 4.70 24.54
C HIS A 102 -30.56 4.66 24.63
N ARG A 103 -31.15 3.51 24.30
CA ARG A 103 -32.59 3.29 24.36
C ARG A 103 -32.96 3.43 25.84
N GLY A 104 -33.60 4.53 26.21
CA GLY A 104 -34.05 4.77 27.57
C GLY A 104 -34.89 3.58 28.04
N GLU A 105 -34.57 3.07 29.22
CA GLU A 105 -35.27 1.96 29.84
C GLU A 105 -36.76 2.30 29.95
N PHE A 106 -37.60 1.48 29.32
CA PHE A 106 -39.05 1.53 29.49
C PHE A 106 -39.36 0.97 30.89
N SER A 107 -39.39 1.84 31.90
CA SER A 107 -39.96 1.51 33.21
C SER A 107 -41.45 1.79 33.15
N GLY A 108 -42.22 0.76 32.84
CA GLY A 108 -43.67 0.84 32.69
C GLY A 108 -44.33 -0.42 33.19
N TYR A 109 -44.44 -0.56 34.52
CA TYR A 109 -45.55 -1.25 35.17
C TYR A 109 -45.82 -0.51 36.49
N ALA A 110 -46.96 0.19 36.52
CA ALA A 110 -47.62 0.72 37.70
C ALA A 110 -48.86 -0.13 37.98
#